data_AF-A0A3M3E675-F1
#
_entry.id   AF-A0A3M3E675-F1
#
_cell.length_a   1.000
_cell.length_b   1.000
_cell.length_c   1.000
_cell.angle_alpha   90.00
_cell.angle_beta   90.00
_cell.angle_gamma   90.00
#
_symmetry.space_group_name_H-M   'P 1'
#
loop_
_entity.id
_entity.type
_entity.pdbx_description
1 polymer ?
#
loop_
_entity_poly.entity_id
_entity_poly.type
_entity_poly.pdbx_seq_one_letter_code
_entity_poly.pdbx_strand_id
1 'polypeptide(L)'
;MLAATHLWQPFQEFVFMRRALLGGLVLACSTAPLGVFLILRRMSLIGDAVAHGILPGAALGFWFAGLSLPALTLGGLGAGLGMAGLAAWVTRRTGLREDASLAAIYPISLAAGVLILGVAGKRLDLLHLLFGSALAVDGPTLTGMLWVSAASLIAMALIYRPLLLDTLDPLFLQTVSRLGPLAHGVFLTLVVLNLVIGFQAIGALMVVGLMMLPATPDGHRCAARLPLGLVWPVAVLLFLIAQRPGHRAGCGDVLSALRDSRSGTRSAAPPAPVHIPMRCFPMRALLVLFSLMLSMSLSAAEKLQVVTSFSILADMTRQVGGEHIQITNMVGPDADAHTYEPTPDDAKALLGAKLIIKNGLGFEPWLDRLVTSTETGAPVISASHGVIPRSLDEDGETVPDPHAWHNLANAELYVNNITKALEAADPANKADYERNSQAYLKKIYALLADAKAKLGSLPPGNRKIVTSHDAFGYLGQAYGIDFIAPQGLSTEREPSAAEVAALITQIRQAHVKAVFMENIKDARLLKQIADESGAQIGGTLYSDALAASGPASSFTGLFEYNLNTLYDALSKP
;
A
#
# COMPACT_ATOMS: atom_id res chain seq x y z
N MET A 1 3.80 -8.37 41.11
CA MET A 1 3.82 -9.60 40.29
C MET A 1 2.64 -9.69 39.32
N LEU A 2 1.39 -9.46 39.74
CA LEU A 2 0.20 -9.53 38.86
C LEU A 2 0.22 -8.58 37.64
N ALA A 3 0.74 -7.35 37.78
CA ALA A 3 0.84 -6.43 36.65
C ALA A 3 1.89 -6.86 35.60
N ALA A 4 2.98 -7.51 36.03
CA ALA A 4 4.03 -7.99 35.12
C ALA A 4 3.57 -9.23 34.34
N THR A 5 2.74 -10.08 34.95
CA THR A 5 2.15 -11.24 34.27
C THR A 5 1.17 -10.81 33.18
N HIS A 6 0.33 -9.80 33.43
CA HIS A 6 -0.57 -9.27 32.40
C HIS A 6 0.15 -8.57 31.23
N LEU A 7 1.30 -7.95 31.47
CA LEU A 7 2.11 -7.34 30.41
C LEU A 7 2.77 -8.39 29.50
N TRP A 8 3.15 -9.56 30.04
CA TRP A 8 3.86 -10.59 29.28
C TRP A 8 2.94 -11.66 28.68
N GLN A 9 1.73 -11.81 29.22
CA GLN A 9 0.73 -12.76 28.77
C GLN A 9 0.48 -12.72 27.24
N PRO A 10 0.35 -11.55 26.58
CA PRO A 10 0.10 -11.51 25.13
C PRO A 10 1.25 -12.11 24.31
N PHE A 11 2.50 -12.02 24.78
CA PHE A 11 3.66 -12.61 24.11
C PHE A 11 3.77 -14.13 24.30
N GLN A 12 3.09 -14.68 25.31
CA GLN A 12 2.97 -16.11 25.52
C GLN A 12 1.82 -16.70 24.69
N GLU A 13 0.71 -15.98 24.61
CA GLU A 13 -0.53 -16.46 23.96
C GLU A 13 -0.56 -16.28 22.45
N PHE A 14 0.04 -15.20 21.92
CA PHE A 14 -0.03 -14.83 20.51
C PHE A 14 1.32 -14.91 19.81
N VAL A 15 1.37 -15.61 18.67
CA VAL A 15 2.62 -15.88 17.95
C VAL A 15 3.12 -14.62 17.26
N PHE A 16 2.22 -13.84 16.66
CA PHE A 16 2.55 -12.59 15.98
C PHE A 16 3.21 -11.58 16.93
N MET A 17 2.72 -11.47 18.18
CA MET A 17 3.32 -10.57 19.17
C MET A 17 4.75 -11.01 19.52
N ARG A 18 4.98 -12.32 19.64
CA ARG A 18 6.32 -12.88 19.83
C ARG A 18 7.22 -12.60 18.63
N ARG A 19 6.71 -12.73 17.39
CA ARG A 19 7.46 -12.42 16.17
C ARG A 19 7.82 -10.94 16.09
N ALA A 20 6.87 -10.04 16.39
CA ALA A 20 7.11 -8.60 16.42
C ALA A 20 8.20 -8.22 17.44
N LEU A 21 8.13 -8.77 18.66
CA LEU A 21 9.14 -8.56 19.70
C LEU A 21 10.52 -9.07 19.26
N LEU A 22 10.59 -10.31 18.76
CA LEU A 22 11.84 -10.91 18.28
C LEU A 22 12.41 -10.11 17.11
N GLY A 23 11.58 -9.71 16.14
CA GLY A 23 12.00 -8.89 15.01
C GLY A 23 12.59 -7.55 15.44
N GLY A 24 11.92 -6.86 16.37
CA GLY A 24 12.43 -5.62 16.96
C GLY A 24 13.78 -5.80 17.68
N LEU A 25 13.92 -6.86 18.49
CA LEU A 25 15.19 -7.16 19.18
C LEU A 25 16.31 -7.52 18.20
N VAL A 26 16.02 -8.34 17.19
CA VAL A 26 16.98 -8.76 16.16
C VAL A 26 17.48 -7.56 15.35
N LEU A 27 16.58 -6.67 14.96
CA LEU A 27 16.95 -5.44 14.26
C LEU A 27 17.71 -4.47 15.17
N ALA A 28 17.32 -4.34 16.44
CA ALA A 28 18.04 -3.50 17.40
C ALA A 28 19.51 -3.96 17.54
N CYS A 29 19.76 -5.27 17.57
CA CYS A 29 21.11 -5.82 17.65
C CYS A 29 22.02 -5.42 16.48
N SER A 30 21.52 -5.36 15.25
CA SER A 30 22.32 -4.96 14.08
C SER A 30 22.34 -3.46 13.82
N THR A 31 21.22 -2.77 14.07
CA THR A 31 21.07 -1.33 13.81
C THR A 31 21.79 -0.47 14.85
N ALA A 32 21.82 -0.85 16.13
CA ALA A 32 22.48 -0.06 17.16
C ALA A 32 23.99 0.14 16.92
N PRO A 33 24.79 -0.89 16.59
CA PRO A 33 26.20 -0.70 16.24
C PRO A 33 26.40 0.18 15.00
N LEU A 34 25.57 0.01 13.96
CA LEU A 34 25.60 0.85 12.76
C LEU A 34 25.33 2.32 13.11
N GLY A 35 24.35 2.58 13.97
CA GLY A 35 24.00 3.89 14.47
C GLY A 35 25.12 4.61 15.21
N VAL A 36 25.88 3.88 16.04
CA VAL A 36 27.05 4.45 16.74
C VAL A 36 28.06 5.01 15.74
N PHE A 37 28.38 4.26 14.68
CA PHE A 37 29.28 4.74 13.63
C PHE A 37 28.67 5.89 12.81
N LEU A 38 27.36 5.88 12.55
CA LEU A 38 26.69 7.01 11.88
C LEU A 38 26.81 8.30 12.70
N ILE A 39 26.61 8.24 14.02
CA ILE A 39 26.77 9.43 14.89
C ILE A 39 28.24 9.86 14.97
N LEU A 40 29.17 8.94 15.17
CA LEU A 40 30.60 9.27 15.24
C LEU A 40 31.12 9.93 13.96
N ARG A 41 30.58 9.53 12.79
CA ARG A 41 30.92 10.09 11.48
C ARG A 41 30.10 11.35 11.13
N ARG A 42 29.28 11.85 12.06
CA ARG A 42 28.36 13.01 11.86
C ARG A 42 27.37 12.82 10.72
N MET A 43 26.98 11.57 10.47
CA MET A 43 26.07 11.12 9.42
C MET A 43 24.69 10.75 9.98
N SER A 44 24.26 11.34 11.11
CA SER A 44 23.01 10.95 11.77
C SER A 44 21.76 11.15 10.92
N LEU A 45 21.81 12.07 9.93
CA LEU A 45 20.72 12.34 8.99
C LEU A 45 20.61 11.30 7.86
N ILE A 46 21.61 10.43 7.68
CA ILE A 46 21.59 9.41 6.63
C ILE A 46 20.46 8.40 6.82
N GLY A 47 20.17 8.01 8.06
CA GLY A 47 19.11 7.04 8.34
C GLY A 47 17.75 7.50 7.79
N ASP A 48 17.40 8.75 8.08
CA ASP A 48 16.15 9.36 7.65
C ASP A 48 16.11 9.62 6.13
N ALA A 49 17.18 10.20 5.58
CA ALA A 49 17.26 10.46 4.14
C ALA A 49 17.17 9.16 3.32
N VAL A 50 17.87 8.10 3.74
CA VAL A 50 17.86 6.80 3.06
C VAL A 50 16.52 6.09 3.19
N ALA A 51 15.83 6.20 4.32
CA ALA A 51 14.49 5.63 4.48
C ALA A 51 13.51 6.16 3.42
N HIS A 52 13.57 7.47 3.13
CA HIS A 52 12.78 8.09 2.06
C HIS A 52 13.35 7.79 0.66
N GLY A 53 14.66 7.59 0.56
CA GLY A 53 15.37 7.15 -0.66
C GLY A 53 15.00 5.75 -1.14
N ILE A 54 14.59 4.87 -0.23
CA ILE A 54 14.20 3.48 -0.52
C ILE A 54 12.85 3.41 -1.25
N LEU A 55 11.96 4.38 -1.01
CA LEU A 55 10.58 4.40 -1.50
C LEU A 55 10.43 4.20 -3.02
N PRO A 56 11.08 4.95 -3.92
CA PRO A 56 10.94 4.74 -5.35
C PRO A 56 11.41 3.36 -5.81
N GLY A 57 12.41 2.78 -5.15
CA GLY A 57 12.87 1.43 -5.45
C GLY A 57 11.88 0.37 -5.03
N ALA A 58 11.34 0.49 -3.81
CA ALA A 58 10.29 -0.39 -3.31
C ALA A 58 9.01 -0.27 -4.17
N ALA A 59 8.66 0.94 -4.59
CA ALA A 59 7.55 1.24 -5.50
C ALA A 59 7.69 0.51 -6.84
N LEU A 60 8.87 0.56 -7.46
CA LEU A 60 9.15 -0.17 -8.70
C LEU A 60 9.11 -1.69 -8.48
N GLY A 61 9.69 -2.19 -7.39
CA GLY A 61 9.62 -3.60 -7.03
C GLY A 61 8.18 -4.09 -6.90
N PHE A 62 7.33 -3.29 -6.25
CA PHE A 62 5.90 -3.54 -6.12
C PHE A 62 5.18 -3.53 -7.47
N TRP A 63 5.50 -2.57 -8.34
CA TRP A 63 4.84 -2.43 -9.63
C TRP A 63 5.12 -3.65 -10.54
N PHE A 64 6.37 -4.13 -10.59
CA PHE A 64 6.74 -5.25 -11.47
C PHE A 64 6.40 -6.63 -10.91
N ALA A 65 6.51 -6.83 -9.60
CA ALA A 65 6.44 -8.16 -8.98
C ALA A 65 5.42 -8.27 -7.84
N GLY A 66 4.56 -7.27 -7.66
CA GLY A 66 3.58 -7.22 -6.56
C GLY A 66 4.23 -7.17 -5.18
N LEU A 67 3.50 -7.64 -4.15
CA LEU A 67 3.96 -7.72 -2.75
C LEU A 67 4.99 -8.84 -2.51
N SER A 68 5.95 -9.03 -3.41
CA SER A 68 7.01 -10.02 -3.21
C SER A 68 8.15 -9.43 -2.38
N LEU A 69 8.40 -10.04 -1.21
CA LEU A 69 9.46 -9.63 -0.27
C LEU A 69 10.83 -9.43 -0.95
N PRO A 70 11.30 -10.32 -1.84
CA PRO A 70 12.58 -10.14 -2.50
C PRO A 70 12.60 -8.94 -3.46
N ALA A 71 11.51 -8.69 -4.20
CA ALA A 71 11.47 -7.58 -5.16
C ALA A 71 11.45 -6.23 -4.47
N LEU A 72 10.66 -6.09 -3.39
CA LEU A 72 10.65 -4.90 -2.56
C LEU A 72 12.03 -4.64 -1.93
N THR A 73 12.69 -5.70 -1.47
CA THR A 73 14.02 -5.60 -0.86
C THR A 73 15.10 -5.21 -1.87
N LEU A 74 15.11 -5.85 -3.03
CA LEU A 74 16.08 -5.55 -4.10
C LEU A 74 15.86 -4.15 -4.68
N GLY A 75 14.60 -3.78 -4.94
CA GLY A 75 14.24 -2.45 -5.41
C GLY A 75 14.64 -1.38 -4.40
N GLY A 76 14.25 -1.57 -3.14
CA GLY A 76 14.59 -0.65 -2.05
C GLY A 76 16.10 -0.50 -1.82
N LEU A 77 16.83 -1.62 -1.81
CA LEU A 77 18.30 -1.62 -1.69
C LEU A 77 18.96 -0.89 -2.87
N GLY A 78 18.48 -1.15 -4.09
CA GLY A 78 18.97 -0.50 -5.30
C GLY A 78 18.77 1.02 -5.28
N ALA A 79 17.57 1.48 -4.90
CA ALA A 79 17.28 2.90 -4.79
C ALA A 79 18.05 3.58 -3.65
N GLY A 80 18.11 2.96 -2.47
CA GLY A 80 18.85 3.50 -1.33
C GLY A 80 20.36 3.63 -1.60
N LEU A 81 20.98 2.60 -2.20
CA LEU A 81 22.38 2.65 -2.63
C LEU A 81 22.61 3.64 -3.77
N GLY A 82 21.70 3.70 -4.74
CA GLY A 82 21.76 4.64 -5.85
C GLY A 82 21.70 6.10 -5.37
N MET A 83 20.81 6.39 -4.43
CA MET A 83 20.67 7.69 -3.81
C MET A 83 21.93 8.08 -3.03
N ALA A 84 22.46 7.18 -2.21
CA ALA A 84 23.69 7.44 -1.45
C ALA A 84 24.91 7.61 -2.38
N GLY A 85 25.01 6.82 -3.45
CA GLY A 85 26.02 6.97 -4.48
C GLY A 85 25.94 8.31 -5.22
N LEU A 86 24.71 8.76 -5.53
CA LEU A 86 24.46 10.07 -6.13
C LEU A 86 24.87 11.20 -5.18
N ALA A 87 24.51 11.12 -3.90
CA ALA A 87 24.91 12.10 -2.89
C ALA A 87 26.44 12.18 -2.76
N ALA A 88 27.13 11.04 -2.73
CA ALA A 88 28.59 10.98 -2.73
C ALA A 88 29.20 11.57 -4.02
N TRP A 89 28.57 11.33 -5.17
CA TRP A 89 29.02 11.90 -6.45
C TRP A 89 28.85 13.43 -6.50
N VAL A 90 27.70 13.95 -6.06
CA VAL A 90 27.44 15.40 -5.97
C VAL A 90 28.46 16.04 -5.02
N THR A 91 28.67 15.46 -3.85
CA THR A 91 29.64 15.93 -2.85
C THR A 91 31.06 16.02 -3.43
N ARG A 92 31.50 14.99 -4.17
CA ARG A 92 32.82 14.99 -4.84
C ARG A 92 32.95 16.02 -5.96
N ARG A 93 31.85 16.31 -6.68
CA ARG A 93 31.83 17.22 -7.85
C ARG A 93 31.69 18.69 -7.46
N THR A 94 30.92 18.97 -6.42
CA THR A 94 30.51 20.33 -6.02
C THR A 94 31.22 20.84 -4.78
N GLY A 95 31.86 19.95 -4.00
CA GLY A 95 32.45 20.28 -2.71
C GLY A 95 31.42 20.55 -1.61
N LEU A 96 30.11 20.35 -1.89
CA LEU A 96 29.06 20.44 -0.88
C LEU A 96 29.25 19.38 0.20
N ARG A 97 28.82 19.68 1.43
CA ARG A 97 28.76 18.68 2.50
C ARG A 97 27.79 17.56 2.12
N GLU A 98 28.12 16.33 2.50
CA GLU A 98 27.32 15.15 2.19
C GLU A 98 25.88 15.27 2.71
N ASP A 99 25.69 15.81 3.92
CA ASP A 99 24.37 16.08 4.51
C ASP A 99 23.54 17.06 3.67
N ALA A 100 24.18 18.08 3.07
CA ALA A 100 23.50 19.04 2.22
C ALA A 100 23.10 18.42 0.87
N SER A 101 23.95 17.57 0.31
CA SER A 101 23.63 16.78 -0.90
C SER A 101 22.44 15.85 -0.63
N LEU A 102 22.41 15.17 0.51
CA LEU A 102 21.29 14.31 0.90
C LEU A 102 20.00 15.10 1.13
N ALA A 103 20.07 16.26 1.79
CA ALA A 103 18.94 17.16 2.00
C ALA A 103 18.28 17.61 0.68
N ALA A 104 19.06 17.73 -0.40
CA ALA A 104 18.55 18.10 -1.71
C ALA A 104 17.98 16.91 -2.50
N ILE A 105 18.56 15.70 -2.33
CA ILE A 105 18.19 14.52 -3.10
C ILE A 105 16.95 13.82 -2.51
N TYR A 106 16.78 13.79 -1.18
CA TYR A 106 15.69 13.06 -0.55
C TYR A 106 14.28 13.51 -0.99
N PRO A 107 13.94 14.81 -1.15
CA PRO A 107 12.59 15.22 -1.52
C PRO A 107 12.26 14.80 -2.94
N ILE A 108 13.25 14.82 -3.83
CA ILE A 108 13.13 14.38 -5.23
C ILE A 108 12.86 12.88 -5.27
N SER A 109 13.60 12.11 -4.48
CA SER A 109 13.42 10.66 -4.38
C SER A 109 12.04 10.30 -3.81
N LEU A 110 11.60 11.01 -2.77
CA LEU A 110 10.27 10.85 -2.17
C LEU A 110 9.17 11.16 -3.18
N ALA A 111 9.25 12.32 -3.85
CA ALA A 111 8.29 12.72 -4.88
C ALA A 111 8.22 11.70 -6.04
N ALA A 112 9.38 11.19 -6.48
CA ALA A 112 9.43 10.12 -7.48
C ALA A 112 8.75 8.84 -7.00
N GLY A 113 8.98 8.42 -5.76
CA GLY A 113 8.34 7.24 -5.19
C GLY A 113 6.82 7.35 -5.11
N VAL A 114 6.33 8.49 -4.62
CA VAL A 114 4.88 8.79 -4.57
C VAL A 114 4.27 8.82 -5.97
N LEU A 115 4.95 9.44 -6.94
CA LEU A 115 4.50 9.48 -8.33
C LEU A 115 4.41 8.07 -8.97
N ILE A 116 5.42 7.22 -8.74
CA ILE A 116 5.43 5.84 -9.27
C ILE A 116 4.26 5.05 -8.70
N LEU A 117 3.98 5.17 -7.39
CA LEU A 117 2.81 4.55 -6.76
C LEU A 117 1.49 5.06 -7.37
N GLY A 118 1.39 6.37 -7.58
CA GLY A 118 0.20 6.99 -8.17
C GLY A 118 -0.09 6.47 -9.58
N VAL A 119 0.94 6.34 -10.42
CA VAL A 119 0.81 5.82 -11.80
C VAL A 119 0.52 4.32 -11.83
N ALA A 120 1.00 3.55 -10.85
CA ALA A 120 0.77 2.11 -10.79
C ALA A 120 -0.69 1.71 -10.51
N GLY A 121 -1.58 2.66 -10.18
CA GLY A 121 -3.01 2.43 -9.97
C GLY A 121 -3.34 1.56 -8.74
N LYS A 122 -2.34 1.25 -7.91
CA LYS A 122 -2.44 0.44 -6.69
C LYS A 122 -1.94 1.30 -5.53
N ARG A 123 -2.87 1.84 -4.74
CA ARG A 123 -2.54 2.74 -3.64
C ARG A 123 -2.12 1.91 -2.43
N LEU A 124 -0.86 2.06 -2.03
CA LEU A 124 -0.35 1.54 -0.76
C LEU A 124 -0.59 2.58 0.32
N ASP A 125 -1.05 2.14 1.48
CA ASP A 125 -1.18 3.02 2.65
C ASP A 125 0.22 3.48 3.11
N LEU A 126 0.46 4.78 2.96
CA LEU A 126 1.73 5.42 3.31
C LEU A 126 1.96 5.47 4.81
N LEU A 127 0.90 5.45 5.63
CA LEU A 127 1.04 5.49 7.09
C LEU A 127 1.71 4.21 7.62
N HIS A 128 1.34 3.05 7.09
CA HIS A 128 1.98 1.77 7.45
C HIS A 128 3.44 1.69 7.00
N LEU A 129 3.78 2.39 5.94
CA LEU A 129 5.15 2.47 5.44
C LEU A 129 6.04 3.29 6.38
N LEU A 130 5.47 4.32 7.01
CA LEU A 130 6.14 5.23 7.94
C LEU A 130 6.24 4.65 9.35
N PHE A 131 5.14 4.09 9.88
CA PHE A 131 5.02 3.65 11.28
C PHE A 131 5.10 2.13 11.48
N GLY A 132 5.03 1.34 10.40
CA GLY A 132 5.03 -0.11 10.47
C GLY A 132 3.74 -0.69 11.03
N SER A 133 3.70 -2.02 11.14
CA SER A 133 2.63 -2.73 11.83
C SER A 133 3.19 -3.98 12.49
N ALA A 134 2.93 -4.16 13.79
CA ALA A 134 3.32 -5.38 14.50
C ALA A 134 2.70 -6.64 13.85
N LEU A 135 1.55 -6.49 13.17
CA LEU A 135 0.85 -7.53 12.45
C LEU A 135 1.51 -7.88 11.11
N ALA A 136 2.42 -7.03 10.59
CA ALA A 136 3.09 -7.26 9.33
C ALA A 136 4.30 -8.21 9.44
N VAL A 137 4.77 -8.54 10.65
CA VAL A 137 5.97 -9.38 10.87
C VAL A 137 5.62 -10.87 10.75
N ASP A 138 5.57 -11.35 9.51
CA ASP A 138 5.37 -12.77 9.19
C ASP A 138 6.66 -13.60 9.35
N GLY A 139 6.54 -14.93 9.23
CA GLY A 139 7.67 -15.85 9.36
C GLY A 139 8.82 -15.61 8.37
N PRO A 140 8.54 -15.46 7.06
CA PRO A 140 9.54 -15.11 6.05
C PRO A 140 10.25 -13.78 6.35
N THR A 141 9.50 -12.74 6.75
CA THR A 141 10.05 -11.43 7.09
C THR A 141 10.97 -11.52 8.30
N LEU A 142 10.56 -12.23 9.37
CA LEU A 142 11.41 -12.47 10.54
C LEU A 142 12.68 -13.25 10.19
N THR A 143 12.58 -14.24 9.30
CA THR A 143 13.73 -15.00 8.82
C THR A 143 14.68 -14.11 8.03
N GLY A 144 14.14 -13.22 7.18
CA GLY A 144 14.90 -12.20 6.47
C GLY A 144 15.63 -11.25 7.43
N MET A 145 14.97 -10.77 8.48
CA MET A 145 15.62 -9.95 9.52
C MET A 145 16.76 -10.67 10.22
N LEU A 146 16.57 -11.94 10.59
CA LEU A 146 17.61 -12.75 11.23
C LEU A 146 18.84 -12.88 10.32
N TRP A 147 18.63 -13.18 9.04
CA TRP A 147 19.73 -13.26 8.07
C TRP A 147 20.42 -11.93 7.88
N VAL A 148 19.68 -10.83 7.68
CA VAL A 148 20.25 -9.50 7.50
C VAL A 148 21.00 -9.06 8.75
N SER A 149 20.43 -9.25 9.94
CA SER A 149 21.06 -8.87 11.22
C SER A 149 22.35 -9.66 11.44
N ALA A 150 22.32 -10.98 11.28
CA ALA A 150 23.50 -11.82 11.41
C ALA A 150 24.59 -11.46 10.38
N ALA A 151 24.23 -11.33 9.10
CA ALA A 151 25.16 -10.94 8.04
C ALA A 151 25.75 -9.54 8.29
N SER A 152 24.95 -8.61 8.81
CA SER A 152 25.39 -7.26 9.13
C SER A 152 26.37 -7.22 10.29
N LEU A 153 26.12 -7.99 11.34
CA LEU A 153 27.03 -8.10 12.48
C LEU A 153 28.36 -8.76 12.07
N ILE A 154 28.31 -9.82 11.26
CA ILE A 154 29.51 -10.48 10.74
C ILE A 154 30.30 -9.54 9.84
N ALA A 155 29.66 -8.91 8.86
CA ALA A 155 30.29 -7.97 7.95
C ALA A 155 30.88 -6.77 8.71
N MET A 156 30.15 -6.22 9.67
CA MET A 156 30.61 -5.16 10.56
C MET A 156 31.86 -5.58 11.33
N ALA A 157 31.89 -6.79 11.91
CA ALA A 157 33.05 -7.31 12.61
C ALA A 157 34.28 -7.43 11.70
N LEU A 158 34.08 -7.86 10.44
CA LEU A 158 35.14 -7.96 9.43
C LEU A 158 35.70 -6.58 9.03
N ILE A 159 34.84 -5.57 8.87
CA ILE A 159 35.25 -4.20 8.49
C ILE A 159 35.54 -3.30 9.69
N TYR A 160 35.45 -3.80 10.93
CA TYR A 160 35.53 -2.98 12.14
C TYR A 160 36.83 -2.16 12.22
N ARG A 161 37.98 -2.79 11.97
CA ARG A 161 39.29 -2.12 12.00
C ARG A 161 39.41 -0.99 10.97
N PRO A 162 39.18 -1.22 9.66
CA PRO A 162 39.24 -0.14 8.69
C PRO A 162 38.17 0.93 8.93
N LEU A 163 36.97 0.57 9.40
CA LEU A 163 35.91 1.53 9.71
C LEU A 163 36.25 2.43 10.90
N LEU A 164 36.84 1.88 11.96
CA LEU A 164 37.28 2.64 13.13
C LEU A 164 38.40 3.61 12.77
N LEU A 165 39.40 3.15 11.99
CA LEU A 165 40.50 3.98 11.53
C LEU A 165 40.01 5.10 10.60
N ASP A 166 39.11 4.81 9.66
CA ASP A 166 38.51 5.81 8.78
C ASP A 166 37.68 6.86 9.55
N THR A 167 37.08 6.47 10.68
CA THR A 167 36.31 7.38 11.54
C THR A 167 37.20 8.30 12.37
N LEU A 168 38.36 7.81 12.83
CA LEU A 168 39.27 8.57 13.71
C LEU A 168 40.29 9.40 12.92
N ASP A 169 40.87 8.83 11.86
CA ASP A 169 41.87 9.47 11.01
C ASP A 169 41.79 8.95 9.56
N PRO A 170 40.89 9.53 8.73
CA PRO A 170 40.72 9.13 7.34
C PRO A 170 41.95 9.41 6.47
N LEU A 171 42.79 10.38 6.83
CA LEU A 171 44.00 10.72 6.08
C LEU A 171 45.09 9.66 6.29
N PHE A 172 45.28 9.20 7.53
CA PHE A 172 46.20 8.11 7.85
C PHE A 172 45.81 6.79 7.14
N LEU A 173 44.52 6.47 7.10
CA LEU A 173 44.07 5.24 6.46
C LEU A 173 44.30 5.27 4.94
N GLN A 174 44.10 6.40 4.27
CA GLN A 174 44.40 6.56 2.84
C GLN A 174 45.88 6.32 2.51
N THR A 175 46.79 6.61 3.45
CA THR A 175 48.23 6.32 3.29
C THR A 175 48.62 4.86 3.57
N VAL A 176 47.89 4.15 4.44
CA VAL A 176 48.31 2.81 4.93
C VAL A 176 47.53 1.67 4.27
N SER A 177 46.30 1.91 3.77
CA SER A 177 45.46 0.87 3.19
C SER A 177 44.49 1.38 2.13
N ARG A 178 44.36 0.64 1.03
CA ARG A 178 43.34 0.88 -0.01
C ARG A 178 41.93 0.43 0.40
N LEU A 179 41.76 -0.17 1.58
CA LEU A 179 40.49 -0.75 2.02
C LEU A 179 39.46 0.29 2.52
N GLY A 180 39.83 1.57 2.70
CA GLY A 180 38.94 2.60 3.23
C GLY A 180 37.65 2.82 2.45
N PRO A 181 37.72 3.14 1.14
CA PRO A 181 36.52 3.33 0.32
C PRO A 181 35.64 2.07 0.25
N LEU A 182 36.25 0.89 0.26
CA LEU A 182 35.53 -0.39 0.25
C LEU A 182 34.81 -0.62 1.58
N ALA A 183 35.47 -0.39 2.72
CA ALA A 183 34.86 -0.50 4.04
C ALA A 183 33.71 0.49 4.22
N HIS A 184 33.85 1.73 3.73
CA HIS A 184 32.77 2.71 3.74
C HIS A 184 31.58 2.29 2.85
N GLY A 185 31.84 1.77 1.65
CA GLY A 185 30.80 1.24 0.76
C GLY A 185 30.05 0.05 1.35
N VAL A 186 30.77 -0.89 1.98
CA VAL A 186 30.16 -2.01 2.72
C VAL A 186 29.32 -1.48 3.89
N PHE A 187 29.86 -0.56 4.69
CA PHE A 187 29.13 0.06 5.81
C PHE A 187 27.81 0.70 5.35
N LEU A 188 27.85 1.51 4.30
CA LEU A 188 26.66 2.15 3.74
C LEU A 188 25.65 1.12 3.21
N THR A 189 26.14 0.02 2.61
CA THR A 189 25.29 -1.10 2.19
C THR A 189 24.61 -1.76 3.37
N LEU A 190 25.32 -1.98 4.49
CA LEU A 190 24.73 -2.52 5.70
C LEU A 190 23.66 -1.58 6.29
N VAL A 191 23.90 -0.27 6.27
CA VAL A 191 22.92 0.73 6.70
C VAL A 191 21.64 0.65 5.85
N VAL A 192 21.78 0.71 4.52
CA VAL A 192 20.62 0.63 3.60
C VAL A 192 19.90 -0.71 3.76
N LEU A 193 20.63 -1.82 3.83
CA LEU A 193 20.02 -3.15 3.95
C LEU A 193 19.21 -3.30 5.25
N ASN A 194 19.73 -2.82 6.38
CA ASN A 194 18.99 -2.85 7.66
C ASN A 194 17.78 -1.92 7.64
N LEU A 195 17.89 -0.75 6.99
CA LEU A 195 16.77 0.15 6.78
C LEU A 195 15.69 -0.50 5.91
N VAL A 196 16.03 -1.14 4.79
CA VAL A 196 15.07 -1.78 3.88
C VAL A 196 14.31 -2.93 4.55
N ILE A 197 15.01 -3.82 5.25
CA ILE A 197 14.33 -4.95 5.92
C ILE A 197 13.51 -4.49 7.12
N GLY A 198 13.98 -3.48 7.85
CA GLY A 198 13.25 -2.93 8.99
C GLY A 198 12.01 -2.15 8.54
N PHE A 199 12.13 -1.41 7.45
CA PHE A 199 11.08 -0.62 6.84
C PHE A 199 9.84 -1.45 6.51
N GLN A 200 10.04 -2.65 5.98
CA GLN A 200 8.94 -3.57 5.63
C GLN A 200 8.18 -4.11 6.86
N ALA A 201 8.75 -4.00 8.06
CA ALA A 201 8.25 -4.69 9.22
C ALA A 201 7.78 -3.78 10.34
N ILE A 202 8.60 -2.79 10.71
CA ILE A 202 8.34 -1.90 11.86
C ILE A 202 8.29 -0.44 11.41
N GLY A 203 8.40 -0.18 10.10
CA GLY A 203 8.27 1.15 9.51
C GLY A 203 9.57 1.95 9.50
N ALA A 204 9.65 2.91 8.56
CA ALA A 204 10.80 3.78 8.38
C ALA A 204 11.23 4.48 9.68
N LEU A 205 10.28 5.12 10.36
CA LEU A 205 10.56 6.00 11.51
C LEU A 205 11.08 5.22 12.71
N MET A 206 10.49 4.06 12.99
CA MET A 206 10.92 3.23 14.13
C MET A 206 12.32 2.66 13.91
N VAL A 207 12.66 2.26 12.68
CA VAL A 207 13.99 1.70 12.39
C VAL A 207 15.07 2.77 12.50
N VAL A 208 14.81 3.97 11.99
CA VAL A 208 15.71 5.12 12.19
C VAL A 208 15.86 5.43 13.68
N GLY A 209 14.77 5.39 14.44
CA GLY A 209 14.78 5.54 15.89
C GLY A 209 15.64 4.47 16.59
N LEU A 210 15.44 3.19 16.27
CA LEU A 210 16.22 2.07 16.80
C LEU A 210 17.71 2.19 16.46
N MET A 211 18.02 2.74 15.29
CA MET A 211 19.38 2.97 14.85
C MET A 211 20.03 4.14 15.59
N MET A 212 19.33 5.27 15.73
CA MET A 212 19.92 6.51 16.25
C MET A 212 19.88 6.63 17.79
N LEU A 213 18.78 6.22 18.43
CA LEU A 213 18.58 6.41 19.88
C LEU A 213 19.69 5.79 20.74
N PRO A 214 20.10 4.51 20.54
CA PRO A 214 21.15 3.89 21.35
C PRO A 214 22.50 4.57 21.19
N ALA A 215 22.73 5.25 20.08
CA ALA A 215 23.99 5.91 19.79
C ALA A 215 24.12 7.28 20.46
N THR A 216 23.02 7.87 20.94
CA THR A 216 23.03 9.17 21.63
C THR A 216 23.62 9.08 23.05
N PRO A 217 24.30 10.14 23.56
CA PRO A 217 24.85 10.18 24.91
C PRO A 217 23.85 9.85 26.03
N ASP A 218 22.57 10.16 25.82
CA ASP A 218 21.49 9.88 26.78
C ASP A 218 20.95 8.46 26.64
N GLY A 219 20.98 7.88 25.44
CA GLY A 219 20.71 6.46 25.19
C GLY A 219 21.68 5.55 25.95
N HIS A 220 22.98 5.87 25.94
CA HIS A 220 24.01 5.15 26.72
C HIS A 220 23.75 5.18 28.23
N ARG A 221 23.26 6.32 28.75
CA ARG A 221 22.92 6.50 30.17
C ARG A 221 21.63 5.77 30.57
N CYS A 222 20.64 5.69 29.68
CA CYS A 222 19.40 4.93 29.89
C CYS A 222 19.63 3.41 29.83
N ALA A 223 20.43 2.92 28.88
CA ALA A 223 20.77 1.50 28.76
C ALA A 223 21.54 0.98 30.00
N ALA A 224 22.41 1.80 30.59
CA ALA A 224 23.13 1.48 31.83
C ALA A 224 22.23 1.40 33.09
N ARG A 225 20.97 1.86 33.03
CA ARG A 225 20.00 1.85 34.15
C ARG A 225 18.93 0.77 34.03
N LEU A 226 18.80 0.09 32.89
CA LEU A 226 17.84 -1.00 32.67
C LEU A 226 18.43 -2.36 33.11
N PRO A 227 17.65 -3.27 33.73
CA PRO A 227 18.15 -4.56 34.22
C PRO A 227 18.45 -5.61 33.12
N LEU A 228 18.52 -5.19 31.85
CA LEU A 228 18.77 -6.04 30.67
C LEU A 228 20.27 -6.09 30.26
N GLY A 229 21.17 -5.82 31.21
CA GLY A 229 22.63 -5.73 31.03
C GLY A 229 23.38 -7.01 30.69
N LEU A 230 22.78 -7.96 29.95
CA LEU A 230 23.45 -9.22 29.56
C LEU A 230 24.00 -9.22 28.12
N VAL A 231 23.57 -8.29 27.26
CA VAL A 231 23.99 -8.28 25.83
C VAL A 231 25.31 -7.52 25.62
N TRP A 232 25.59 -6.52 26.46
CA TRP A 232 26.78 -5.69 26.36
C TRP A 232 28.12 -6.38 26.74
N PRO A 233 28.19 -7.26 27.76
CA PRO A 233 29.46 -7.88 28.16
C PRO A 233 30.02 -8.87 27.14
N VAL A 234 29.15 -9.55 26.37
CA VAL A 234 29.56 -10.55 25.37
C VAL A 234 30.27 -9.89 24.18
N ALA A 235 29.79 -8.72 23.74
CA ALA A 235 30.43 -7.93 22.69
C ALA A 235 31.80 -7.37 23.13
N VAL A 236 31.91 -6.94 24.39
CA VAL A 236 33.18 -6.43 24.97
C VAL A 236 34.20 -7.56 25.21
N LEU A 237 33.74 -8.77 25.57
CA LEU A 237 34.62 -9.92 25.76
C LEU A 237 35.21 -10.43 24.43
N LEU A 238 34.40 -10.45 23.36
CA LEU A 238 34.88 -10.76 22.01
C LEU A 238 35.84 -9.69 21.47
N PHE A 239 35.63 -8.42 21.87
CA PHE A 239 36.49 -7.29 21.53
C PHE A 239 37.88 -7.37 22.16
N LEU A 240 38.01 -7.89 23.38
CA LEU A 240 39.29 -8.01 24.09
C LEU A 240 40.15 -9.18 23.61
N ILE A 241 39.53 -10.26 23.11
CA ILE A 241 40.25 -11.44 22.61
C ILE A 241 40.91 -11.16 21.24
N ALA A 242 40.42 -10.18 20.48
CA ALA A 242 40.88 -9.87 19.13
C ALA A 242 42.12 -8.95 19.03
N GLN A 243 42.73 -8.56 20.16
CA GLN A 243 43.88 -7.65 20.18
C GLN A 243 45.15 -8.31 20.76
N ARG A 244 45.96 -8.89 19.86
CA ARG A 244 47.42 -9.04 20.06
C ARG A 244 48.15 -8.24 18.97
N PRO A 245 49.14 -7.39 19.33
CA PRO A 245 49.81 -6.52 18.37
C PRO A 245 51.04 -7.20 17.74
N GLY A 246 51.22 -7.00 16.43
CA GLY A 246 52.37 -7.50 15.67
C GLY A 246 52.82 -6.51 14.60
N HIS A 247 53.99 -5.92 14.87
CA HIS A 247 55.03 -5.36 14.00
C HIS A 247 54.86 -4.13 13.08
N ARG A 248 55.97 -3.36 13.14
CA ARG A 248 56.40 -2.10 12.52
C ARG A 248 56.79 -2.21 11.03
N ALA A 249 56.57 -1.14 10.27
CA ALA A 249 57.44 -0.54 9.23
C ALA A 249 56.62 0.61 8.60
N GLY A 250 57.11 1.76 8.13
CA GLY A 250 58.42 2.31 7.85
C GLY A 250 58.18 3.50 6.92
N CYS A 251 58.73 4.66 7.26
CA CYS A 251 58.52 5.96 6.60
C CYS A 251 59.39 6.07 5.31
N GLY A 252 58.95 6.84 4.31
CA GLY A 252 59.77 7.14 3.13
C GLY A 252 59.06 7.96 2.04
N ASP A 253 59.16 9.28 2.20
CA ASP A 253 59.33 10.35 1.20
C ASP A 253 58.29 10.65 0.09
N VAL A 254 57.87 11.91 0.16
CA VAL A 254 57.03 12.71 -0.74
C VAL A 254 57.94 13.69 -1.50
N LEU A 255 57.61 14.01 -2.77
CA LEU A 255 57.88 15.25 -3.55
C LEU A 255 58.05 14.86 -5.05
N SER A 256 57.55 15.54 -6.08
CA SER A 256 57.03 16.91 -6.23
C SER A 256 56.45 17.14 -7.64
N ALA A 257 55.59 18.17 -7.73
CA ALA A 257 55.37 19.15 -8.81
C ALA A 257 54.99 18.68 -10.24
N LEU A 258 53.80 18.99 -10.79
CA LEU A 258 53.16 20.28 -11.16
C LEU A 258 53.73 20.98 -12.41
N ARG A 259 52.76 21.53 -13.18
CA ARG A 259 52.80 22.59 -14.23
C ARG A 259 53.25 22.16 -15.63
N ASP A 260 52.73 22.72 -16.73
CA ASP A 260 51.85 23.87 -17.03
C ASP A 260 51.26 23.60 -18.45
N SER A 261 49.98 23.83 -18.76
CA SER A 261 49.37 25.09 -19.22
C SER A 261 49.41 25.33 -20.75
N ARG A 262 48.28 25.91 -21.21
CA ARG A 262 48.03 26.67 -22.46
C ARG A 262 47.74 25.87 -23.74
N SER A 263 46.92 26.31 -24.69
CA SER A 263 45.80 27.28 -24.84
C SER A 263 45.53 27.35 -26.35
N GLY A 264 44.27 27.45 -26.79
CA GLY A 264 43.93 27.85 -28.17
C GLY A 264 42.46 27.53 -28.46
N THR A 265 41.50 28.44 -28.31
CA THR A 265 41.08 29.60 -29.13
C THR A 265 40.42 29.28 -30.49
N ARG A 266 39.16 29.75 -30.59
CA ARG A 266 38.37 30.25 -31.76
C ARG A 266 37.68 29.21 -32.66
N SER A 267 36.33 29.22 -32.69
CA SER A 267 35.43 29.87 -33.69
C SER A 267 35.25 28.97 -34.93
N ALA A 268 34.06 28.65 -35.48
CA ALA A 268 32.94 29.48 -35.86
C ALA A 268 31.64 28.65 -36.11
N ALA A 269 30.54 29.37 -36.34
CA ALA A 269 29.14 28.95 -36.44
C ALA A 269 28.73 28.37 -37.84
N PRO A 270 27.46 27.92 -38.05
CA PRO A 270 27.05 26.91 -39.04
C PRO A 270 26.53 27.48 -40.38
N PRO A 271 26.36 26.67 -41.43
CA PRO A 271 25.64 27.06 -42.64
C PRO A 271 24.14 26.64 -42.64
N ALA A 272 23.38 27.41 -43.41
CA ALA A 272 21.92 27.50 -43.50
C ALA A 272 21.28 26.46 -44.49
N PRO A 273 19.93 26.40 -44.61
CA PRO A 273 19.18 25.25 -45.11
C PRO A 273 18.95 25.24 -46.62
N VAL A 274 18.72 24.04 -47.17
CA VAL A 274 18.46 23.77 -48.59
C VAL A 274 16.95 23.74 -48.88
N HIS A 275 16.52 24.53 -49.87
CA HIS A 275 15.16 24.58 -50.40
C HIS A 275 14.84 23.40 -51.34
N ILE A 276 13.63 22.84 -51.22
CA ILE A 276 13.06 21.84 -52.15
C ILE A 276 11.75 22.43 -52.74
N PRO A 277 11.53 22.43 -54.07
CA PRO A 277 10.31 22.96 -54.67
C PRO A 277 9.21 21.88 -54.77
N MET A 278 8.06 22.13 -54.15
CA MET A 278 6.84 21.34 -54.33
C MET A 278 6.09 21.80 -55.59
N ARG A 279 5.83 20.86 -56.49
CA ARG A 279 4.96 21.04 -57.68
C ARG A 279 3.49 20.84 -57.27
N CYS A 280 2.64 21.80 -57.61
CA CYS A 280 1.19 21.75 -57.41
C CYS A 280 0.50 20.83 -58.45
N PHE A 281 -0.28 19.86 -57.98
CA PHE A 281 -1.29 19.13 -58.76
C PHE A 281 -2.70 19.59 -58.30
N PRO A 282 -3.74 19.55 -59.18
CA PRO A 282 -5.00 20.26 -58.98
C PRO A 282 -5.92 19.56 -57.96
N MET A 283 -5.83 20.02 -56.71
CA MET A 283 -6.63 19.65 -55.54
C MET A 283 -8.02 20.30 -55.54
N ARG A 284 -8.82 20.11 -56.60
CA ARG A 284 -10.21 20.62 -56.65
C ARG A 284 -11.27 19.57 -56.95
N ALA A 285 -10.91 18.45 -57.60
CA ALA A 285 -11.87 17.38 -57.88
C ALA A 285 -12.06 16.39 -56.72
N LEU A 286 -11.08 16.25 -55.81
CA LEU A 286 -11.13 15.31 -54.68
C LEU A 286 -11.94 15.84 -53.48
N LEU A 287 -12.09 17.16 -53.35
CA LEU A 287 -12.79 17.81 -52.23
C LEU A 287 -14.33 17.72 -52.35
N VAL A 288 -14.87 17.65 -53.57
CA VAL A 288 -16.33 17.58 -53.79
C VAL A 288 -16.85 16.15 -53.59
N LEU A 289 -16.07 15.13 -53.92
CA LEU A 289 -16.43 13.72 -53.70
C LEU A 289 -16.29 13.31 -52.22
N PHE A 290 -15.37 13.91 -51.48
CA PHE A 290 -15.22 13.71 -50.03
C PHE A 290 -16.34 14.39 -49.22
N SER A 291 -16.88 15.51 -49.70
CA SER A 291 -17.96 16.23 -49.01
C SER A 291 -19.33 15.52 -49.09
N LEU A 292 -19.58 14.69 -50.10
CA LEU A 292 -20.83 13.94 -50.22
C LEU A 292 -20.84 12.62 -49.41
N MET A 293 -19.66 12.03 -49.16
CA MET A 293 -19.52 10.84 -48.30
C MET A 293 -19.54 11.17 -46.80
N LEU A 294 -19.41 12.45 -46.42
CA LEU A 294 -19.42 12.90 -45.02
C LEU A 294 -20.82 13.21 -44.47
N SER A 295 -21.86 13.16 -45.30
CA SER A 295 -23.25 13.45 -44.89
C SER A 295 -24.02 12.21 -44.38
N MET A 296 -23.38 11.03 -44.39
CA MET A 296 -23.83 9.83 -43.66
C MET A 296 -22.96 9.58 -42.43
N SER A 297 -22.62 10.62 -41.67
CA SER A 297 -22.38 10.41 -40.24
C SER A 297 -23.73 10.07 -39.62
N LEU A 298 -23.97 8.77 -39.45
CA LEU A 298 -24.97 8.25 -38.52
C LEU A 298 -24.90 9.12 -37.27
N SER A 299 -26.00 9.80 -36.93
CA SER A 299 -26.09 10.55 -35.68
C SER A 299 -25.91 9.54 -34.55
N ALA A 300 -24.66 9.35 -34.11
CA ALA A 300 -24.36 8.63 -32.90
C ALA A 300 -25.02 9.45 -31.79
N ALA A 301 -26.16 8.96 -31.29
CA ALA A 301 -26.85 9.60 -30.18
C ALA A 301 -25.83 9.83 -29.06
N GLU A 302 -25.70 11.08 -28.63
CA GLU A 302 -24.73 11.47 -27.62
C GLU A 302 -25.09 10.75 -26.32
N LYS A 303 -24.20 9.86 -25.86
CA LYS A 303 -24.45 9.05 -24.66
C LYS A 303 -24.46 9.92 -23.41
N LEU A 304 -25.41 9.68 -22.52
CA LEU A 304 -25.49 10.35 -21.22
C LEU A 304 -24.23 10.03 -20.41
N GLN A 305 -23.46 11.06 -20.03
CA GLN A 305 -22.27 10.91 -19.20
C GLN A 305 -22.68 10.72 -17.74
N VAL A 306 -22.44 9.52 -17.19
CA VAL A 306 -22.81 9.15 -15.82
C VAL A 306 -21.55 8.82 -15.03
N VAL A 307 -21.38 9.46 -13.87
CA VAL A 307 -20.30 9.12 -12.92
C VAL A 307 -20.87 8.24 -11.82
N THR A 308 -20.22 7.11 -11.54
CA THR A 308 -20.58 6.23 -10.43
C THR A 308 -19.42 6.18 -9.43
N SER A 309 -19.74 6.20 -8.14
CA SER A 309 -18.71 6.18 -7.10
C SER A 309 -17.86 4.92 -7.11
N PHE A 310 -18.44 3.73 -7.28
CA PHE A 310 -17.70 2.47 -7.26
C PHE A 310 -18.27 1.37 -8.18
N SER A 311 -17.49 0.28 -8.32
CA SER A 311 -17.70 -0.77 -9.31
C SER A 311 -19.08 -1.46 -9.27
N ILE A 312 -19.68 -1.69 -8.09
CA ILE A 312 -21.03 -2.31 -7.99
C ILE A 312 -22.09 -1.40 -8.59
N LEU A 313 -22.07 -0.11 -8.27
CA LEU A 313 -22.99 0.87 -8.86
C LEU A 313 -22.73 1.03 -10.35
N ALA A 314 -21.47 0.95 -10.79
CA ALA A 314 -21.13 0.97 -12.20
C ALA A 314 -21.80 -0.19 -12.98
N ASP A 315 -21.77 -1.42 -12.44
CA ASP A 315 -22.45 -2.56 -13.08
C ASP A 315 -23.97 -2.40 -13.06
N MET A 316 -24.59 -2.11 -11.90
CA MET A 316 -26.05 -1.91 -11.82
C MET A 316 -26.53 -0.83 -12.79
N THR A 317 -25.80 0.29 -12.87
CA THR A 317 -26.10 1.39 -13.79
C THR A 317 -25.93 0.96 -15.24
N ARG A 318 -24.90 0.16 -15.56
CA ARG A 318 -24.71 -0.38 -16.92
C ARG A 318 -25.84 -1.31 -17.34
N GLN A 319 -26.33 -2.15 -16.44
CA GLN A 319 -27.43 -3.08 -16.72
C GLN A 319 -28.73 -2.34 -17.04
N VAL A 320 -28.98 -1.20 -16.40
CA VAL A 320 -30.17 -0.35 -16.66
C VAL A 320 -29.96 0.53 -17.90
N GLY A 321 -28.86 1.29 -17.95
CA GLY A 321 -28.64 2.30 -18.98
C GLY A 321 -28.21 1.76 -20.35
N GLY A 322 -27.64 0.55 -20.41
CA GLY A 322 -27.28 -0.11 -21.65
C GLY A 322 -26.37 0.73 -22.55
N GLU A 323 -26.70 0.81 -23.83
CA GLU A 323 -25.89 1.52 -24.84
C GLU A 323 -26.03 3.05 -24.78
N HIS A 324 -27.05 3.57 -24.10
CA HIS A 324 -27.41 5.00 -24.05
C HIS A 324 -26.56 5.82 -23.10
N ILE A 325 -25.78 5.16 -22.24
CA ILE A 325 -24.97 5.82 -21.22
C ILE A 325 -23.48 5.56 -21.43
N GLN A 326 -22.67 6.52 -21.01
CA GLN A 326 -21.23 6.37 -20.87
C GLN A 326 -20.89 6.51 -19.38
N ILE A 327 -20.41 5.42 -18.78
CA ILE A 327 -20.08 5.39 -17.35
C ILE A 327 -18.61 5.72 -17.15
N THR A 328 -18.32 6.65 -16.25
CA THR A 328 -17.01 6.84 -15.63
C THR A 328 -17.10 6.39 -14.18
N ASN A 329 -16.39 5.32 -13.84
CA ASN A 329 -16.36 4.75 -12.51
C ASN A 329 -15.12 5.25 -11.75
N MET A 330 -15.30 5.76 -10.53
CA MET A 330 -14.21 6.37 -9.75
C MET A 330 -13.38 5.31 -9.02
N VAL A 331 -14.05 4.46 -8.22
CA VAL A 331 -13.41 3.34 -7.51
C VAL A 331 -13.57 2.06 -8.33
N GLY A 332 -12.46 1.59 -8.90
CA GLY A 332 -12.40 0.43 -9.78
C GLY A 332 -12.69 -0.92 -9.11
N PRO A 333 -12.68 -2.02 -9.90
CA PRO A 333 -12.71 -3.38 -9.36
C PRO A 333 -11.54 -3.66 -8.42
N ASP A 334 -11.76 -4.52 -7.42
CA ASP A 334 -10.78 -4.92 -6.40
C ASP A 334 -10.16 -3.75 -5.60
N ALA A 335 -10.79 -2.57 -5.61
CA ALA A 335 -10.32 -1.38 -4.89
C ALA A 335 -11.27 -1.02 -3.74
N ASP A 336 -10.69 -0.60 -2.62
CA ASP A 336 -11.41 -0.16 -1.43
C ASP A 336 -11.99 1.25 -1.62
N ALA A 337 -13.30 1.41 -1.42
CA ALA A 337 -14.01 2.66 -1.61
C ALA A 337 -14.03 3.57 -0.37
N HIS A 338 -13.84 3.02 0.83
CA HIS A 338 -13.86 3.80 2.08
C HIS A 338 -12.61 4.69 2.17
N THR A 339 -11.45 4.13 1.84
CA THR A 339 -10.14 4.82 1.90
C THR A 339 -9.76 5.55 0.62
N TYR A 340 -10.71 5.71 -0.31
CA TYR A 340 -10.41 6.27 -1.61
C TYR A 340 -10.10 7.78 -1.55
N GLU A 341 -9.03 8.15 -2.25
CA GLU A 341 -8.60 9.54 -2.42
C GLU A 341 -8.79 9.99 -3.87
N PRO A 342 -9.71 10.93 -4.14
CA PRO A 342 -9.97 11.41 -5.49
C PRO A 342 -8.76 12.01 -6.20
N THR A 343 -8.69 11.81 -7.52
CA THR A 343 -7.68 12.37 -8.41
C THR A 343 -8.14 13.64 -9.12
N PRO A 344 -7.22 14.41 -9.75
CA PRO A 344 -7.62 15.50 -10.65
C PRO A 344 -8.50 15.06 -11.82
N ASP A 345 -8.31 13.83 -12.32
CA ASP A 345 -9.14 13.28 -13.41
C ASP A 345 -10.57 12.98 -12.94
N ASP A 346 -10.73 12.58 -11.68
CA ASP A 346 -12.05 12.43 -11.04
C ASP A 346 -12.78 13.77 -10.96
N ALA A 347 -12.10 14.82 -10.51
CA ALA A 347 -12.66 16.18 -10.50
C ALA A 347 -13.12 16.61 -11.91
N LYS A 348 -12.31 16.32 -12.94
CA LYS A 348 -12.67 16.57 -14.34
C LYS A 348 -13.87 15.74 -14.79
N ALA A 349 -13.97 14.48 -14.37
CA ALA A 349 -15.10 13.62 -14.68
C ALA A 349 -16.40 14.16 -14.07
N LEU A 350 -16.39 14.63 -12.81
CA LEU A 350 -17.55 15.25 -12.17
C LEU A 350 -18.02 16.52 -12.89
N LEU A 351 -17.10 17.35 -13.38
CA LEU A 351 -17.44 18.56 -14.15
C LEU A 351 -18.07 18.25 -15.51
N GLY A 352 -17.71 17.12 -16.11
CA GLY A 352 -18.28 16.64 -17.39
C GLY A 352 -19.55 15.80 -17.24
N ALA A 353 -19.91 15.40 -16.02
CA ALA A 353 -21.02 14.50 -15.75
C ALA A 353 -22.38 15.19 -16.00
N LYS A 354 -23.37 14.38 -16.41
CA LYS A 354 -24.78 14.77 -16.45
C LYS A 354 -25.58 14.14 -15.32
N LEU A 355 -25.04 13.10 -14.69
CA LEU A 355 -25.61 12.44 -13.52
C LEU A 355 -24.48 11.84 -12.69
N ILE A 356 -24.56 11.98 -11.37
CA ILE A 356 -23.63 11.36 -10.42
C ILE A 356 -24.43 10.42 -9.51
N ILE A 357 -23.98 9.18 -9.40
CA ILE A 357 -24.63 8.13 -8.62
C ILE A 357 -23.67 7.69 -7.51
N LYS A 358 -24.09 7.91 -6.25
CA LYS A 358 -23.39 7.44 -5.06
C LYS A 358 -24.20 6.37 -4.33
N ASN A 359 -23.57 5.64 -3.41
CA ASN A 359 -24.29 4.69 -2.56
C ASN A 359 -25.20 5.46 -1.61
N GLY A 360 -24.60 6.34 -0.78
CA GLY A 360 -25.26 6.94 0.38
C GLY A 360 -24.90 6.21 1.67
N LEU A 361 -25.67 6.45 2.74
CA LEU A 361 -25.44 5.87 4.08
C LEU A 361 -24.02 6.14 4.64
N GLY A 362 -23.34 7.20 4.18
CA GLY A 362 -22.00 7.55 4.64
C GLY A 362 -20.85 6.75 4.00
N PHE A 363 -21.11 5.95 2.96
CA PHE A 363 -20.07 5.13 2.31
C PHE A 363 -18.95 5.95 1.63
N GLU A 364 -19.29 7.06 0.96
CA GLU A 364 -18.32 7.85 0.18
C GLU A 364 -18.19 9.30 0.67
N PRO A 365 -17.71 9.57 1.90
CA PRO A 365 -17.63 10.94 2.43
C PRO A 365 -16.67 11.83 1.62
N TRP A 366 -15.70 11.24 0.93
CA TRP A 366 -14.81 11.93 -0.01
C TRP A 366 -15.55 12.48 -1.23
N LEU A 367 -16.62 11.83 -1.69
CA LEU A 367 -17.38 12.27 -2.86
C LEU A 367 -18.16 13.53 -2.55
N ASP A 368 -18.71 13.65 -1.34
CA ASP A 368 -19.42 14.85 -0.91
C ASP A 368 -18.50 16.07 -0.85
N ARG A 369 -17.25 15.89 -0.39
CA ARG A 369 -16.21 16.94 -0.43
C ARG A 369 -15.86 17.34 -1.86
N LEU A 370 -15.74 16.36 -2.76
CA LEU A 370 -15.37 16.59 -4.15
C LEU A 370 -16.47 17.27 -4.96
N VAL A 371 -17.73 16.86 -4.76
CA VAL A 371 -18.90 17.55 -5.36
C VAL A 371 -18.94 19.00 -4.89
N THR A 372 -18.72 19.24 -3.60
CA THR A 372 -18.70 20.59 -3.03
C THR A 372 -17.55 21.44 -3.60
N SER A 373 -16.34 20.87 -3.73
CA SER A 373 -15.18 21.63 -4.22
C SER A 373 -15.17 21.87 -5.73
N THR A 374 -15.80 20.99 -6.51
CA THR A 374 -15.93 21.15 -7.97
C THR A 374 -17.09 22.05 -8.37
N GLU A 375 -18.04 22.31 -7.45
CA GLU A 375 -19.28 23.04 -7.72
C GLU A 375 -20.02 22.51 -8.97
N THR A 376 -19.97 21.20 -9.18
CA THR A 376 -20.60 20.58 -10.35
C THR A 376 -22.11 20.82 -10.34
N GLY A 377 -22.67 21.16 -11.51
CA GLY A 377 -24.11 21.33 -11.70
C GLY A 377 -24.87 20.02 -11.93
N ALA A 378 -24.18 18.88 -11.97
CA ALA A 378 -24.80 17.59 -12.19
C ALA A 378 -25.62 17.14 -10.97
N PRO A 379 -26.85 16.60 -11.15
CA PRO A 379 -27.60 16.01 -10.05
C PRO A 379 -26.85 14.83 -9.44
N VAL A 380 -26.79 14.80 -8.10
CA VAL A 380 -26.24 13.69 -7.32
C VAL A 380 -27.38 12.90 -6.70
N ILE A 381 -27.42 11.59 -6.95
CA ILE A 381 -28.45 10.70 -6.38
C ILE A 381 -27.80 9.63 -5.50
N SER A 382 -28.52 9.20 -4.47
CA SER A 382 -28.16 8.08 -3.61
C SER A 382 -28.92 6.83 -4.04
N ALA A 383 -28.20 5.79 -4.46
CA ALA A 383 -28.78 4.54 -4.90
C ALA A 383 -29.51 3.81 -3.75
N SER A 384 -29.01 3.94 -2.51
CA SER A 384 -29.60 3.32 -1.31
C SER A 384 -30.81 4.08 -0.74
N HIS A 385 -31.26 5.15 -1.38
CA HIS A 385 -32.40 5.93 -0.88
C HIS A 385 -33.64 5.05 -0.66
N GLY A 386 -34.19 5.07 0.56
CA GLY A 386 -35.35 4.27 0.97
C GLY A 386 -35.00 2.92 1.61
N VAL A 387 -33.72 2.54 1.67
CA VAL A 387 -33.28 1.38 2.48
C VAL A 387 -33.54 1.65 3.96
N ILE A 388 -34.00 0.64 4.69
CA ILE A 388 -34.05 0.68 6.15
C ILE A 388 -32.61 0.49 6.67
N PRO A 389 -32.02 1.50 7.31
CA PRO A 389 -30.64 1.41 7.77
C PRO A 389 -30.51 0.36 8.88
N ARG A 390 -29.49 -0.48 8.77
CA ARG A 390 -28.87 -1.09 9.95
C ARG A 390 -27.95 -0.03 10.55
N SER A 391 -27.82 -0.01 11.87
CA SER A 391 -26.87 0.89 12.53
C SER A 391 -26.11 0.14 13.60
N LEU A 392 -24.89 0.59 13.83
CA LEU A 392 -23.99 0.10 14.87
C LEU A 392 -23.60 1.29 15.75
N ASP A 393 -23.40 1.04 17.03
CA ASP A 393 -22.82 2.03 17.93
C ASP A 393 -21.29 1.93 17.84
N GLU A 394 -20.66 2.93 17.23
CA GLU A 394 -19.20 3.07 17.16
C GLU A 394 -18.81 4.31 17.98
N ASP A 395 -17.98 4.12 19.02
CA ASP A 395 -17.48 5.19 19.91
C ASP A 395 -18.57 6.09 20.54
N GLY A 396 -19.78 5.55 20.73
CA GLY A 396 -20.92 6.26 21.32
C GLY A 396 -21.80 7.01 20.32
N GLU A 397 -21.49 6.91 19.02
CA GLU A 397 -22.30 7.43 17.93
C GLU A 397 -22.98 6.29 17.17
N THR A 398 -24.26 6.47 16.84
CA THR A 398 -25.01 5.50 16.04
C THR A 398 -24.72 5.74 14.55
N VAL A 399 -23.88 4.89 13.96
CA VAL A 399 -23.43 4.99 12.56
C VAL A 399 -24.26 4.05 11.68
N PRO A 400 -24.83 4.50 10.55
CA PRO A 400 -25.51 3.63 9.61
C PRO A 400 -24.52 2.73 8.87
N ASP A 401 -24.86 1.45 8.74
CA ASP A 401 -24.14 0.47 7.93
C ASP A 401 -24.34 0.80 6.43
N PRO A 402 -23.27 1.12 5.68
CA PRO A 402 -23.39 1.50 4.29
C PRO A 402 -23.62 0.32 3.33
N HIS A 403 -23.42 -0.92 3.75
CA HIS A 403 -23.27 -2.09 2.88
C HIS A 403 -24.61 -2.75 2.50
N ALA A 404 -25.62 -1.93 2.24
CA ALA A 404 -27.00 -2.36 2.01
C ALA A 404 -27.18 -3.28 0.80
N TRP A 405 -26.28 -3.24 -0.19
CA TRP A 405 -26.32 -4.06 -1.40
C TRP A 405 -26.15 -5.56 -1.12
N HIS A 406 -25.58 -5.93 0.04
CA HIS A 406 -25.44 -7.32 0.45
C HIS A 406 -26.76 -8.01 0.87
N ASN A 407 -27.87 -7.28 0.89
CA ASN A 407 -29.21 -7.87 0.89
C ASN A 407 -29.84 -7.67 -0.50
N LEU A 408 -30.04 -8.76 -1.25
CA LEU A 408 -30.63 -8.71 -2.59
C LEU A 408 -32.03 -8.07 -2.63
N ALA A 409 -32.77 -8.06 -1.51
CA ALA A 409 -34.04 -7.34 -1.45
C ALA A 409 -33.85 -5.82 -1.54
N ASN A 410 -32.73 -5.28 -1.04
CA ASN A 410 -32.39 -3.86 -1.19
C ASN A 410 -31.94 -3.54 -2.62
N ALA A 411 -31.38 -4.50 -3.37
CA ALA A 411 -30.91 -4.27 -4.74
C ALA A 411 -32.03 -3.80 -5.68
N GLU A 412 -33.30 -4.16 -5.39
CA GLU A 412 -34.45 -3.62 -6.10
C GLU A 412 -34.55 -2.09 -5.95
N LEU A 413 -34.35 -1.55 -4.75
CA LEU A 413 -34.36 -0.11 -4.51
C LEU A 413 -33.25 0.59 -5.27
N TYR A 414 -32.04 0.00 -5.28
CA TYR A 414 -30.91 0.53 -6.05
C TYR A 414 -31.24 0.62 -7.53
N VAL A 415 -31.71 -0.46 -8.13
CA VAL A 415 -32.07 -0.51 -9.55
C VAL A 415 -33.18 0.51 -9.85
N ASN A 416 -34.23 0.56 -9.05
CA ASN A 416 -35.34 1.49 -9.24
C ASN A 416 -34.92 2.96 -9.12
N ASN A 417 -34.06 3.29 -8.17
CA ASN A 417 -33.54 4.65 -7.98
C ASN A 417 -32.63 5.07 -9.16
N ILE A 418 -31.77 4.16 -9.62
CA ILE A 418 -30.93 4.37 -10.81
C ILE A 418 -31.81 4.56 -12.05
N THR A 419 -32.83 3.73 -12.25
CA THR A 419 -33.76 3.85 -13.39
C THR A 419 -34.45 5.21 -13.38
N LYS A 420 -35.02 5.65 -12.26
CA LYS A 420 -35.66 6.97 -12.14
C LYS A 420 -34.70 8.11 -12.43
N ALA A 421 -33.45 8.02 -11.96
CA ALA A 421 -32.45 9.04 -12.21
C ALA A 421 -32.06 9.13 -13.70
N LEU A 422 -31.89 7.98 -14.35
CA LEU A 422 -31.62 7.92 -15.79
C LEU A 422 -32.79 8.44 -16.63
N GLU A 423 -34.03 8.09 -16.28
CA GLU A 423 -35.22 8.63 -16.95
C GLU A 423 -35.36 10.15 -16.83
N ALA A 424 -35.00 10.71 -15.67
CA ALA A 424 -35.04 12.15 -15.44
C ALA A 424 -33.94 12.89 -16.22
N ALA A 425 -32.75 12.28 -16.33
CA ALA A 425 -31.60 12.87 -17.02
C ALA A 425 -31.67 12.69 -18.56
N ASP A 426 -32.29 11.61 -19.04
CA ASP A 426 -32.47 11.30 -20.46
C ASP A 426 -33.87 10.73 -20.76
N PRO A 427 -34.90 11.59 -20.84
CA PRO A 427 -36.27 11.16 -21.07
C PRO A 427 -36.50 10.48 -22.43
N ALA A 428 -35.63 10.70 -23.41
CA ALA A 428 -35.77 10.14 -24.76
C ALA A 428 -35.62 8.62 -24.77
N ASN A 429 -34.81 8.08 -23.86
CA ASN A 429 -34.51 6.65 -23.76
C ASN A 429 -35.24 5.93 -22.61
N LYS A 430 -36.23 6.59 -22.00
CA LYS A 430 -36.99 6.07 -20.85
C LYS A 430 -37.52 4.64 -21.03
N ALA A 431 -38.16 4.33 -22.16
CA ALA A 431 -38.73 3.00 -22.41
C ALA A 431 -37.66 1.89 -22.45
N ASP A 432 -36.43 2.23 -22.85
CA ASP A 432 -35.32 1.30 -22.87
C ASP A 432 -34.78 1.06 -21.45
N TYR A 433 -34.67 2.11 -20.64
CA TYR A 433 -34.28 1.98 -19.23
C TYR A 433 -35.28 1.14 -18.42
N GLU A 434 -36.58 1.35 -18.61
CA GLU A 434 -37.63 0.54 -17.97
C GLU A 434 -37.57 -0.92 -18.39
N ARG A 435 -37.38 -1.19 -19.69
CA ARG A 435 -37.25 -2.56 -20.20
C ARG A 435 -36.02 -3.26 -19.63
N ASN A 436 -34.88 -2.56 -19.63
CA ASN A 436 -33.61 -3.09 -19.13
C ASN A 436 -33.67 -3.34 -17.62
N SER A 437 -34.24 -2.41 -16.85
CA SER A 437 -34.40 -2.54 -15.39
C SER A 437 -35.30 -3.73 -15.05
N GLN A 438 -36.43 -3.91 -15.73
CA GLN A 438 -37.30 -5.07 -15.54
C GLN A 438 -36.60 -6.39 -15.86
N ALA A 439 -35.82 -6.44 -16.95
CA ALA A 439 -35.04 -7.62 -17.30
C ALA A 439 -33.97 -7.93 -16.25
N TYR A 440 -33.33 -6.90 -15.68
CA TYR A 440 -32.32 -7.06 -14.63
C TYR A 440 -32.92 -7.46 -13.28
N LEU A 441 -34.03 -6.83 -12.86
CA LEU A 441 -34.78 -7.19 -11.66
C LEU A 441 -35.24 -8.65 -11.69
N LYS A 442 -35.66 -9.16 -12.86
CA LYS A 442 -36.00 -10.58 -13.02
C LYS A 442 -34.82 -11.50 -12.67
N LYS A 443 -33.58 -11.13 -13.03
CA LYS A 443 -32.37 -11.88 -12.65
C LYS A 443 -32.13 -11.78 -11.14
N ILE A 444 -32.27 -10.59 -10.55
CA ILE A 444 -32.12 -10.36 -9.10
C ILE A 444 -33.13 -11.20 -8.31
N TYR A 445 -34.40 -11.26 -8.73
CA TYR A 445 -35.42 -12.05 -8.04
C TYR A 445 -35.17 -13.56 -8.14
N ALA A 446 -34.70 -14.04 -9.29
CA ALA A 446 -34.30 -15.44 -9.43
C ALA A 446 -33.15 -15.78 -8.47
N LEU A 447 -32.13 -14.92 -8.39
CA LEU A 447 -31.01 -15.09 -7.47
C LEU A 447 -31.43 -14.97 -6.00
N LEU A 448 -32.36 -14.06 -5.67
CA LEU A 448 -32.91 -13.93 -4.32
C LEU A 448 -33.63 -15.22 -3.88
N ALA A 449 -34.39 -15.84 -4.78
CA ALA A 449 -35.06 -17.10 -4.52
C ALA A 449 -34.06 -18.24 -4.29
N ASP A 450 -33.02 -18.32 -5.12
CA ASP A 450 -31.94 -19.29 -4.97
C ASP A 450 -31.17 -19.09 -3.65
N ALA A 451 -30.81 -17.85 -3.32
CA ALA A 451 -30.12 -17.52 -2.07
C ALA A 451 -30.94 -17.93 -0.83
N LYS A 452 -32.26 -17.67 -0.84
CA LYS A 452 -33.17 -18.09 0.24
C LYS A 452 -33.23 -19.61 0.36
N ALA A 453 -33.32 -20.33 -0.75
CA ALA A 453 -33.36 -21.79 -0.74
C ALA A 453 -32.04 -22.39 -0.24
N LYS A 454 -30.91 -21.91 -0.77
CA LYS A 454 -29.58 -22.46 -0.52
C LYS A 454 -29.05 -22.16 0.87
N LEU A 455 -29.14 -20.91 1.35
CA LEU A 455 -28.74 -20.58 2.72
C LEU A 455 -29.77 -21.08 3.75
N GLY A 456 -31.04 -21.18 3.36
CA GLY A 456 -32.10 -21.77 4.18
C GLY A 456 -31.87 -23.26 4.47
N SER A 457 -31.22 -24.00 3.55
CA SER A 457 -30.92 -25.43 3.74
C SER A 457 -29.67 -25.70 4.58
N LEU A 458 -28.97 -24.68 5.06
CA LEU A 458 -27.83 -24.87 5.96
C LEU A 458 -28.27 -25.52 7.28
N PRO A 459 -27.50 -26.49 7.83
CA PRO A 459 -27.85 -27.13 9.08
C PRO A 459 -28.09 -26.13 10.22
N PRO A 460 -29.01 -26.44 11.16
CA PRO A 460 -29.09 -25.70 12.42
C PRO A 460 -27.79 -25.94 13.21
N GLY A 461 -26.92 -24.94 13.29
CA GLY A 461 -25.56 -25.06 13.84
C GLY A 461 -24.80 -23.74 13.82
N ASN A 462 -23.48 -23.80 14.03
CA ASN A 462 -22.64 -22.60 14.15
C ASN A 462 -22.49 -21.88 12.78
N ARG A 463 -23.38 -20.93 12.50
CA ARG A 463 -23.35 -20.05 11.32
C ARG A 463 -22.55 -18.77 11.56
N LYS A 464 -21.57 -18.85 12.46
CA LYS A 464 -20.63 -17.77 12.76
C LYS A 464 -19.47 -17.83 11.81
N ILE A 465 -19.18 -16.72 11.14
CA ILE A 465 -18.06 -16.58 10.22
C ILE A 465 -17.32 -15.29 10.48
N VAL A 466 -16.03 -15.29 10.12
CA VAL A 466 -15.17 -14.12 10.28
C VAL A 466 -14.80 -13.53 8.93
N THR A 467 -14.91 -12.22 8.79
CA THR A 467 -14.49 -11.45 7.60
C THR A 467 -13.42 -10.43 7.97
N SER A 468 -12.92 -9.65 7.00
CA SER A 468 -11.85 -8.67 7.23
C SER A 468 -12.40 -7.41 7.90
N HIS A 469 -13.58 -6.96 7.47
CA HIS A 469 -14.33 -5.87 8.09
C HIS A 469 -15.84 -6.18 8.14
N ASP A 470 -16.62 -5.37 8.85
CA ASP A 470 -18.04 -5.60 9.09
C ASP A 470 -18.91 -5.14 7.90
N ALA A 471 -18.73 -5.78 6.75
CA ALA A 471 -19.45 -5.45 5.51
C ALA A 471 -20.76 -6.22 5.32
N PHE A 472 -20.91 -7.38 5.96
CA PHE A 472 -21.95 -8.35 5.58
C PHE A 472 -23.16 -8.34 6.52
N GLY A 473 -23.31 -7.33 7.38
CA GLY A 473 -24.41 -7.23 8.35
C GLY A 473 -25.80 -7.39 7.72
N TYR A 474 -26.04 -6.78 6.56
CA TYR A 474 -27.27 -6.91 5.80
C TYR A 474 -27.52 -8.34 5.26
N LEU A 475 -26.48 -9.03 4.82
CA LEU A 475 -26.57 -10.44 4.38
C LEU A 475 -26.87 -11.33 5.58
N GLY A 476 -26.15 -11.12 6.68
CA GLY A 476 -26.34 -11.86 7.92
C GLY A 476 -27.77 -11.77 8.44
N GLN A 477 -28.34 -10.56 8.46
CA GLN A 477 -29.74 -10.32 8.83
C GLN A 477 -30.73 -11.01 7.88
N ALA A 478 -30.46 -10.98 6.57
CA ALA A 478 -31.39 -11.54 5.58
C ALA A 478 -31.43 -13.07 5.58
N TYR A 479 -30.32 -13.73 5.91
CA TYR A 479 -30.15 -15.19 5.75
C TYR A 479 -29.80 -15.94 7.03
N GLY A 480 -29.71 -15.25 8.18
CA GLY A 480 -29.44 -15.85 9.49
C GLY A 480 -28.02 -16.40 9.60
N ILE A 481 -27.04 -15.56 9.23
CA ILE A 481 -25.59 -15.83 9.35
C ILE A 481 -25.00 -14.74 10.24
N ASP A 482 -24.18 -15.14 11.21
CA ASP A 482 -23.55 -14.22 12.15
C ASP A 482 -22.14 -13.88 11.63
N PHE A 483 -21.94 -12.63 11.22
CA PHE A 483 -20.63 -12.13 10.81
C PHE A 483 -19.92 -11.48 12.00
N ILE A 484 -18.61 -11.71 12.09
CA ILE A 484 -17.73 -11.09 13.08
C ILE A 484 -16.51 -10.56 12.31
N ALA A 485 -16.06 -9.36 12.63
CA ALA A 485 -14.88 -8.78 11.99
C ALA A 485 -13.96 -8.08 13.00
N PRO A 486 -12.64 -8.02 12.73
CA PRO A 486 -11.69 -7.25 13.54
C PRO A 486 -11.83 -5.74 13.34
N GLN A 487 -12.32 -5.34 12.16
CA GLN A 487 -12.49 -3.96 11.74
C GLN A 487 -13.99 -3.65 11.66
N GLY A 488 -14.37 -2.41 11.98
CA GLY A 488 -15.77 -1.95 12.01
C GLY A 488 -16.38 -1.75 10.62
N LEU A 489 -17.36 -0.85 10.53
CA LEU A 489 -18.07 -0.55 9.28
C LEU A 489 -17.19 0.15 8.23
N SER A 490 -16.23 0.96 8.68
CA SER A 490 -15.27 1.63 7.80
C SER A 490 -13.92 0.96 7.88
N THR A 491 -13.23 0.93 6.75
CA THR A 491 -11.88 0.38 6.67
C THR A 491 -10.77 1.43 6.85
N GLU A 492 -11.13 2.68 7.15
CA GLU A 492 -10.20 3.80 7.36
C GLU A 492 -9.22 3.57 8.52
N ARG A 493 -9.66 2.88 9.57
CA ARG A 493 -8.85 2.59 10.74
C ARG A 493 -8.43 1.13 10.77
N GLU A 494 -7.14 0.85 10.63
CA GLU A 494 -6.64 -0.52 10.85
C GLU A 494 -6.88 -1.01 12.30
N PRO A 495 -7.11 -2.32 12.47
CA PRO A 495 -7.29 -2.90 13.79
C PRO A 495 -5.96 -2.93 14.56
N SER A 496 -6.02 -2.58 15.84
CA SER A 496 -4.90 -2.67 16.76
C SER A 496 -4.55 -4.13 17.08
N ALA A 497 -3.31 -4.38 17.53
CA ALA A 497 -2.89 -5.70 18.00
C ALA A 497 -3.79 -6.26 19.13
N ALA A 498 -4.35 -5.38 19.96
CA ALA A 498 -5.26 -5.75 21.05
C ALA A 498 -6.63 -6.20 20.50
N GLU A 499 -7.19 -5.50 19.52
CA GLU A 499 -8.44 -5.89 18.86
C GLU A 499 -8.29 -7.23 18.12
N VAL A 500 -7.17 -7.43 17.43
CA VAL A 500 -6.85 -8.71 16.77
C VAL A 500 -6.73 -9.84 17.79
N ALA A 501 -6.06 -9.62 18.93
CA ALA A 501 -5.94 -10.61 20.01
C ALA A 501 -7.30 -10.95 20.64
N ALA A 502 -8.15 -9.94 20.85
CA ALA A 502 -9.52 -10.12 21.34
C ALA A 502 -10.35 -10.94 20.35
N LEU A 503 -10.25 -10.65 19.05
CA LEU A 503 -10.92 -11.40 18.00
C LEU A 503 -10.43 -12.86 17.95
N ILE A 504 -9.11 -13.12 17.95
CA ILE A 504 -8.58 -14.50 17.96
C ILE A 504 -9.13 -15.28 19.16
N THR A 505 -9.21 -14.62 20.33
CA THR A 505 -9.79 -15.21 21.54
C THR A 505 -11.27 -15.53 21.35
N GLN A 506 -12.04 -14.60 20.78
CA GLN A 506 -13.45 -14.80 20.47
C GLN A 506 -13.68 -15.93 19.45
N ILE A 507 -12.85 -16.01 18.40
CA ILE A 507 -12.91 -17.07 17.38
C ILE A 507 -12.68 -18.44 18.01
N ARG A 508 -11.65 -18.55 18.88
CA ARG A 508 -11.37 -19.78 19.64
C ARG A 508 -12.52 -20.16 20.57
N GLN A 509 -13.08 -19.20 21.31
CA GLN A 509 -14.19 -19.43 22.26
C GLN A 509 -15.51 -19.78 21.56
N ALA A 510 -15.81 -19.12 20.44
CA ALA A 510 -17.01 -19.35 19.66
C ALA A 510 -16.88 -20.54 18.70
N HIS A 511 -15.72 -21.23 18.69
CA HIS A 511 -15.41 -22.34 17.79
C HIS A 511 -15.81 -22.05 16.34
N VAL A 512 -15.45 -20.85 15.87
CA VAL A 512 -15.77 -20.40 14.52
C VAL A 512 -15.05 -21.31 13.53
N LYS A 513 -15.81 -21.81 12.54
CA LYS A 513 -15.32 -22.79 11.58
C LYS A 513 -14.43 -22.17 10.51
N ALA A 514 -14.82 -21.00 10.01
CA ALA A 514 -14.24 -20.41 8.82
C ALA A 514 -13.97 -18.90 8.95
N VAL A 515 -12.82 -18.49 8.42
CA VAL A 515 -12.40 -17.12 8.19
C VAL A 515 -12.37 -16.88 6.68
N PHE A 516 -12.95 -15.79 6.21
CA PHE A 516 -13.03 -15.43 4.79
C PHE A 516 -12.24 -14.17 4.50
N MET A 517 -11.39 -14.25 3.48
CA MET A 517 -10.65 -13.10 2.95
C MET A 517 -11.59 -12.20 2.14
N GLU A 518 -11.21 -10.95 1.94
CA GLU A 518 -11.93 -10.02 1.07
C GLU A 518 -11.06 -9.57 -0.10
N ASN A 519 -11.66 -9.25 -1.23
CA ASN A 519 -10.92 -8.88 -2.44
C ASN A 519 -10.26 -7.49 -2.37
N ILE A 520 -10.77 -6.60 -1.51
CA ILE A 520 -10.29 -5.22 -1.35
C ILE A 520 -9.16 -5.09 -0.30
N LYS A 521 -8.85 -6.15 0.45
CA LYS A 521 -7.88 -6.12 1.56
C LYS A 521 -6.74 -7.13 1.38
N ASP A 522 -5.64 -6.86 2.08
CA ASP A 522 -4.49 -7.76 2.15
C ASP A 522 -4.82 -8.99 3.02
N ALA A 523 -4.65 -10.18 2.43
CA ALA A 523 -4.93 -11.46 3.08
C ALA A 523 -4.00 -11.79 4.27
N ARG A 524 -2.88 -11.07 4.46
CA ARG A 524 -1.88 -11.38 5.51
C ARG A 524 -2.49 -11.38 6.92
N LEU A 525 -3.30 -10.37 7.25
CA LEU A 525 -3.88 -10.25 8.60
C LEU A 525 -4.85 -11.40 8.89
N LEU A 526 -5.77 -11.69 7.96
CA LEU A 526 -6.72 -12.78 8.15
C LEU A 526 -6.07 -14.16 8.11
N LYS A 527 -5.03 -14.34 7.28
CA LYS A 527 -4.23 -15.58 7.32
C LYS A 527 -3.58 -15.77 8.68
N GLN A 528 -3.05 -14.71 9.28
CA GLN A 528 -2.52 -14.76 10.64
C GLN A 528 -3.60 -15.09 11.67
N ILE A 529 -4.78 -14.47 11.57
CA ILE A 529 -5.91 -14.77 12.45
C ILE A 529 -6.33 -16.24 12.31
N ALA A 530 -6.41 -16.77 11.09
CA ALA A 530 -6.72 -18.18 10.84
C ALA A 530 -5.65 -19.11 11.43
N ASP A 531 -4.37 -18.86 11.16
CA ASP A 531 -3.25 -19.65 11.66
C ASP A 531 -3.20 -19.68 13.21
N GLU A 532 -3.53 -18.55 13.87
CA GLU A 532 -3.50 -18.46 15.33
C GLU A 532 -4.77 -18.94 16.01
N SER A 533 -5.93 -18.74 15.39
CA SER A 533 -7.20 -19.22 15.95
C SER A 533 -7.43 -20.71 15.70
N GLY A 534 -6.78 -21.29 14.68
CA GLY A 534 -7.04 -22.64 14.20
C GLY A 534 -8.26 -22.74 13.27
N ALA A 535 -8.88 -21.62 12.92
CA ALA A 535 -9.99 -21.58 11.97
C ALA A 535 -9.51 -21.84 10.53
N GLN A 536 -10.36 -22.45 9.69
CA GLN A 536 -10.02 -22.72 8.30
C GLN A 536 -10.28 -21.49 7.43
N ILE A 537 -9.44 -21.26 6.42
CA ILE A 537 -9.73 -20.22 5.42
C ILE A 537 -10.81 -20.75 4.48
N GLY A 538 -12.00 -20.15 4.55
CA GLY A 538 -13.19 -20.55 3.79
C GLY A 538 -13.18 -20.09 2.33
N GLY A 539 -12.23 -19.23 1.96
CA GLY A 539 -12.09 -18.65 0.63
C GLY A 539 -12.06 -17.12 0.67
N THR A 540 -12.29 -16.51 -0.48
CA THR A 540 -12.45 -15.06 -0.62
C THR A 540 -13.93 -14.73 -0.79
N LEU A 541 -14.39 -13.67 -0.15
CA LEU A 541 -15.68 -13.03 -0.40
C LEU A 541 -15.44 -11.67 -1.03
N TYR A 542 -16.42 -11.21 -1.78
CA TYR A 542 -16.41 -9.90 -2.40
C TYR A 542 -17.33 -8.97 -1.61
N SER A 543 -16.76 -7.95 -0.98
CA SER A 543 -17.48 -6.97 -0.16
C SER A 543 -17.80 -5.73 -0.98
N ASP A 544 -16.82 -4.82 -1.08
CA ASP A 544 -17.06 -3.44 -1.55
C ASP A 544 -16.71 -3.24 -3.03
N ALA A 545 -16.15 -4.26 -3.69
CA ALA A 545 -15.78 -4.15 -5.09
C ALA A 545 -16.06 -5.43 -5.87
N LEU A 546 -16.42 -5.26 -7.13
CA LEU A 546 -16.43 -6.34 -8.12
C LEU A 546 -15.01 -6.83 -8.39
N ALA A 547 -14.90 -8.07 -8.87
CA ALA A 547 -13.64 -8.59 -9.42
C ALA A 547 -13.29 -7.89 -10.73
N ALA A 548 -12.01 -7.62 -10.98
CA ALA A 548 -11.56 -7.12 -12.28
C ALA A 548 -11.86 -8.09 -13.44
N SER A 549 -11.96 -9.39 -13.14
CA SER A 549 -12.31 -10.42 -14.12
C SER A 549 -12.92 -11.66 -13.44
N GLY A 550 -13.54 -12.53 -14.22
CA GLY A 550 -14.11 -13.78 -13.72
C GLY A 550 -15.56 -13.65 -13.23
N PRO A 551 -16.06 -14.63 -12.45
CA PRO A 551 -17.49 -14.74 -12.14
C PRO A 551 -18.03 -13.57 -11.30
N ALA A 552 -17.20 -12.97 -10.44
CA ALA A 552 -17.59 -11.85 -9.59
C ALA A 552 -17.39 -10.46 -10.23
N SER A 553 -17.27 -10.39 -11.56
CA SER A 553 -17.13 -9.13 -12.32
C SER A 553 -18.46 -8.41 -12.61
N SER A 554 -19.57 -8.95 -12.12
CA SER A 554 -20.91 -8.34 -12.15
C SER A 554 -21.54 -8.46 -10.77
N PHE A 555 -22.50 -7.60 -10.40
CA PHE A 555 -23.15 -7.63 -9.10
C PHE A 555 -23.85 -8.97 -8.82
N THR A 556 -24.57 -9.51 -9.82
CA THR A 556 -25.24 -10.81 -9.68
C THR A 556 -24.22 -11.95 -9.55
N GLY A 557 -23.13 -11.90 -10.31
CA GLY A 557 -22.08 -12.91 -10.23
C GLY A 557 -21.25 -12.83 -8.94
N LEU A 558 -21.04 -11.62 -8.42
CA LEU A 558 -20.45 -11.38 -7.09
C LEU A 558 -21.30 -12.06 -6.03
N PHE A 559 -22.61 -11.80 -6.06
CA PHE A 559 -23.52 -12.32 -5.05
C PHE A 559 -23.64 -13.85 -5.13
N GLU A 560 -23.74 -14.40 -6.34
CA GLU A 560 -23.75 -15.85 -6.59
C GLU A 560 -22.45 -16.51 -6.11
N TYR A 561 -21.30 -15.89 -6.38
CA TYR A 561 -20.00 -16.38 -5.90
C TYR A 561 -19.94 -16.42 -4.37
N ASN A 562 -20.29 -15.32 -3.71
CA ASN A 562 -20.32 -15.26 -2.24
C ASN A 562 -21.28 -16.30 -1.66
N LEU A 563 -22.48 -16.43 -2.24
CA LEU A 563 -23.48 -17.42 -1.83
C LEU A 563 -22.92 -18.85 -1.89
N ASN A 564 -22.26 -19.20 -2.99
CA ASN A 564 -21.65 -20.52 -3.18
C ASN A 564 -20.51 -20.75 -2.18
N THR A 565 -19.60 -19.79 -2.04
CA THR A 565 -18.45 -19.88 -1.12
C THR A 565 -18.91 -20.02 0.34
N LEU A 566 -19.91 -19.23 0.77
CA LEU A 566 -20.51 -19.34 2.10
C LEU A 566 -21.17 -20.71 2.32
N TYR A 567 -21.95 -21.17 1.35
CA TYR A 567 -22.60 -22.47 1.44
C TYR A 567 -21.60 -23.62 1.53
N ASP A 568 -20.56 -23.64 0.71
CA ASP A 568 -19.56 -24.72 0.68
C ASP A 568 -18.74 -24.79 1.97
N ALA A 569 -18.53 -23.65 2.63
CA ALA A 569 -17.86 -23.57 3.92
C ALA A 569 -18.78 -23.97 5.09
N LEU A 570 -20.05 -23.55 5.07
CA LEU A 570 -20.99 -23.78 6.18
C LEU A 570 -21.76 -25.10 6.11
N SER A 571 -21.82 -25.74 4.93
CA SER A 571 -22.47 -27.04 4.74
C SER A 571 -21.65 -28.22 5.30
N LYS A 572 -20.36 -28.01 5.56
CA LYS A 572 -19.48 -29.05 6.10
C LYS A 572 -19.64 -29.14 7.63
N PRO A 573 -19.75 -30.36 8.19
CA PRO A 573 -20.03 -30.60 9.60
C PRO A 573 -18.97 -30.04 10.55
#